data_AF-A0AAN9XFM7-F1
#
_entry.id   AF-A0AAN9XFM7-F1
#
_cell.length_a   1.000
_cell.length_b   1.000
_cell.length_c   1.000
_cell.angle_alpha   90.00
_cell.angle_beta   90.00
_cell.angle_gamma   90.00
#
_symmetry.space_group_name_H-M   'P 1'
#
loop_
_entity.id
_entity.type
_entity.pdbx_description
1 polymer ?
#
loop_
_entity_poly.entity_id
_entity_poly.type
_entity_poly.pdbx_seq_one_letter_code
_entity_poly.pdbx_strand_id
1 'polypeptide(L)'
;MAENQKEEVKLLGVVGRPFVYRKVPVLVHKGQPIIDSLVILEYIDDTWKQNQPILPQEPYARALARFWAKFIDENCLSAVWKSASTFDAKERDKAIEESQEVLHILENELKGKFFGGEAFGFVDIVGTFIAFWLTAIEKLVGL
;
A
#
# COMPACT_ATOMS: atom_id res chain seq x y z
N MET A 1 37.27 -14.24 6.16
CA MET A 1 35.98 -14.97 6.12
C MET A 1 34.94 -14.00 6.68
N ALA A 2 34.12 -13.40 5.81
CA ALA A 2 33.09 -12.46 6.25
C ALA A 2 31.94 -13.28 6.86
N GLU A 3 31.72 -13.08 8.15
CA GLU A 3 30.68 -13.77 8.91
C GLU A 3 29.33 -13.27 8.40
N ASN A 4 28.57 -14.18 7.78
CA ASN A 4 27.22 -13.93 7.30
C ASN A 4 26.30 -13.83 8.51
N GLN A 5 26.32 -12.67 9.19
CA GLN A 5 25.32 -12.31 10.17
C GLN A 5 23.98 -12.22 9.42
N LYS A 6 23.12 -13.24 9.58
CA LYS A 6 21.73 -13.16 9.15
C LYS A 6 21.15 -11.86 9.72
N GLU A 7 20.95 -10.85 8.88
CA GLU A 7 20.34 -9.59 9.29
C GLU A 7 18.96 -9.93 9.87
N GLU A 8 18.78 -9.65 11.16
CA GLU A 8 17.54 -10.00 11.86
C GLU A 8 16.46 -8.97 11.49
N VAL A 9 15.61 -9.34 10.53
CA VAL A 9 14.42 -8.59 10.16
C VAL A 9 13.24 -9.19 10.89
N LYS A 10 12.57 -8.38 11.72
CA LYS A 10 11.35 -8.78 12.43
C LYS A 10 10.21 -7.85 12.04
N LEU A 11 9.14 -8.44 11.49
CA LEU A 11 7.83 -7.82 11.45
C LEU A 11 7.19 -8.09 12.80
N LEU A 12 7.10 -7.07 13.64
CA LEU A 12 6.45 -7.16 14.94
C LEU A 12 5.07 -6.48 14.84
N GLY A 13 4.15 -6.91 15.71
CA GLY A 13 2.90 -6.20 15.96
C GLY A 13 3.15 -4.85 16.64
N VAL A 14 2.21 -4.36 17.44
CA VAL A 14 2.32 -3.06 18.13
C VAL A 14 3.60 -3.00 18.98
N VAL A 15 4.63 -2.31 18.49
CA VAL A 15 5.86 -2.00 19.22
C VAL A 15 6.00 -0.49 19.27
N GLY A 16 5.90 0.07 20.48
CA GLY A 16 5.99 1.51 20.71
C GLY A 16 7.38 1.92 21.19
N ARG A 17 8.15 2.63 20.35
CA ARG A 17 8.98 3.84 20.59
C ARG A 17 9.50 4.38 19.24
N PRO A 18 9.62 5.70 18.98
CA PRO A 18 9.09 6.82 19.76
C PRO A 18 7.56 6.86 19.61
N PHE A 19 6.90 7.03 20.75
CA PHE A 19 5.46 6.85 20.94
C PHE A 19 4.64 7.95 20.23
N VAL A 20 4.30 7.77 18.96
CA VAL A 20 3.29 8.62 18.31
C VAL A 20 2.14 7.81 17.69
N TYR A 21 2.41 6.63 17.12
CA TYR A 21 1.35 5.83 16.48
C TYR A 21 1.37 4.37 16.94
N ARG A 22 0.27 3.90 17.55
CA ARG A 22 0.00 2.47 17.80
C ARG A 22 -0.56 1.80 16.54
N LYS A 23 0.13 1.98 15.42
CA LYS A 23 -0.28 1.46 14.11
C LYS A 23 0.65 0.33 13.68
N VAL A 24 0.08 -0.62 12.96
CA VAL A 24 0.80 -1.68 12.24
C VAL A 24 0.71 -1.37 10.74
N PRO A 25 1.68 -1.83 9.92
CA PRO A 25 2.86 -2.60 10.27
C PRO A 25 3.98 -1.79 10.96
N VAL A 26 4.87 -2.49 11.67
CA VAL A 26 6.13 -1.97 12.22
C VAL A 26 7.27 -2.84 11.71
N LEU A 27 8.24 -2.25 11.02
CA LEU A 27 9.48 -2.91 10.61
C LEU A 27 10.56 -2.60 11.64
N VAL A 28 11.21 -3.61 12.20
CA VAL A 28 12.40 -3.41 13.04
C VAL A 28 13.63 -3.91 12.30
N HIS A 29 14.55 -3.01 12.00
CA HIS A 29 15.83 -3.30 11.36
C HIS A 29 16.98 -2.74 12.21
N LYS A 30 17.95 -3.58 12.59
CA LYS A 30 19.10 -3.20 13.44
C LYS A 30 18.68 -2.55 14.78
N GLY A 31 17.61 -3.07 15.37
CA GLY A 31 17.02 -2.56 16.61
C GLY A 31 16.31 -1.21 16.47
N GLN A 32 16.21 -0.65 15.25
CA GLN A 32 15.54 0.61 14.96
C GLN A 32 14.14 0.33 14.38
N PRO A 33 13.07 0.77 15.04
CA PRO A 33 11.71 0.62 14.54
C PRO A 33 11.38 1.70 13.50
N ILE A 34 10.69 1.28 12.44
CA ILE A 34 10.14 2.12 11.38
C ILE A 34 8.66 1.79 11.29
N ILE A 35 7.84 2.83 11.27
CA ILE A 35 6.38 2.74 11.24
C ILE A 35 5.87 3.40 9.96
N ASP A 36 4.59 3.15 9.65
CA ASP A 36 3.92 3.58 8.42
C ASP A 36 4.31 2.72 7.20
N SER A 37 3.31 2.08 6.58
CA SER A 37 3.56 1.09 5.53
C SER A 37 4.26 1.68 4.30
N LEU A 38 3.93 2.91 3.90
CA LEU A 38 4.57 3.54 2.74
C LEU A 38 6.01 3.93 3.07
N VAL A 39 6.25 4.44 4.28
CA VAL A 39 7.61 4.77 4.76
C VAL A 39 8.47 3.50 4.86
N ILE A 40 7.91 2.40 5.33
CA ILE A 40 8.58 1.10 5.40
C ILE A 40 8.99 0.62 4.00
N LEU A 41 8.11 0.75 3.00
CA LEU A 41 8.43 0.35 1.62
C LEU A 41 9.56 1.21 1.03
N GLU A 42 9.53 2.53 1.24
CA GLU A 42 10.63 3.40 0.79
C GLU A 42 11.96 3.05 1.48
N TYR A 43 11.93 2.79 2.79
CA TYR A 43 13.11 2.33 3.53
C TYR A 43 13.69 1.02 2.97
N ILE A 44 12.82 0.07 2.59
CA ILE A 44 13.24 -1.19 1.99
C ILE A 44 13.95 -0.94 0.65
N ASP A 45 13.38 -0.10 -0.23
CA ASP A 45 13.98 0.23 -1.53
C ASP A 45 15.36 0.89 -1.38
N ASP A 46 15.49 1.80 -0.41
CA ASP A 46 16.75 2.50 -0.14
C ASP A 46 17.82 1.61 0.51
N THR A 47 17.42 0.60 1.29
CA THR A 47 18.34 -0.23 2.08
C THR A 47 18.92 -1.39 1.26
N TRP A 48 18.09 -2.12 0.52
CA TRP A 48 18.49 -3.37 -0.16
C TRP A 48 18.62 -3.20 -1.67
N LYS A 49 19.54 -2.33 -2.10
CA LYS A 49 19.76 -1.94 -3.49
C LYS A 49 20.29 -3.05 -4.42
N GLN A 50 20.73 -4.18 -3.87
CA GLN A 50 21.17 -5.33 -4.66
C GLN A 50 19.99 -6.06 -5.33
N ASN A 51 18.77 -5.82 -4.85
CA ASN A 51 17.55 -6.36 -5.43
C ASN A 51 16.99 -5.43 -6.51
N GLN A 52 16.04 -5.94 -7.29
CA GLN A 52 15.30 -5.11 -8.24
C GLN A 52 14.59 -3.96 -7.49
N PRO A 53 14.83 -2.69 -7.87
CA PRO A 53 14.16 -1.56 -7.22
C PRO A 53 12.64 -1.64 -7.41
N ILE A 54 11.90 -1.36 -6.34
CA ILE A 54 10.44 -1.26 -6.39
C ILE A 54 10.02 0.13 -6.89
N LEU A 55 10.83 1.16 -6.64
CA LEU A 55 10.59 2.50 -7.18
C LEU A 55 11.34 2.72 -8.50
N PRO A 56 10.72 3.46 -9.45
CA PRO A 56 11.42 3.91 -10.65
C PRO A 56 12.68 4.71 -10.32
N GLN A 57 13.72 4.58 -11.14
CA GLN A 57 14.99 5.28 -10.91
C GLN A 57 14.96 6.74 -11.41
N GLU A 58 14.17 7.02 -12.44
CA GLU A 58 14.01 8.36 -12.98
C GLU A 58 13.18 9.24 -12.01
N PRO A 59 13.62 10.47 -11.69
CA PRO A 59 12.98 11.32 -10.69
C PRO A 59 11.48 11.57 -10.89
N TYR A 60 11.04 11.88 -12.10
CA TYR A 60 9.64 12.19 -12.38
C TYR A 60 8.75 10.96 -12.26
N ALA A 61 9.15 9.83 -12.85
CA ALA A 61 8.46 8.56 -12.71
C ALA A 61 8.37 8.10 -11.24
N ARG A 62 9.41 8.33 -10.44
CA ARG A 62 9.40 8.08 -9.00
C ARG A 62 8.39 8.96 -8.28
N ALA A 63 8.31 10.25 -8.63
CA ALA A 63 7.34 11.16 -8.05
C ALA A 63 5.90 10.74 -8.40
N LEU A 64 5.64 10.31 -9.64
CA LEU A 64 4.34 9.77 -10.04
C LEU A 64 3.98 8.48 -9.28
N ALA A 65 4.93 7.56 -9.09
CA ALA A 65 4.68 6.35 -8.31
C ALA A 65 4.28 6.67 -6.86
N ARG A 66 4.94 7.64 -6.23
CA ARG A 66 4.56 8.12 -4.89
C ARG A 66 3.19 8.78 -4.87
N PHE A 67 2.87 9.59 -5.88
CA PHE A 67 1.57 10.21 -6.01
C PHE A 67 0.45 9.16 -6.06
N TRP A 68 0.59 8.15 -6.91
CA TRP A 68 -0.42 7.10 -7.06
C TRP A 68 -0.55 6.22 -5.82
N ALA A 69 0.57 5.86 -5.17
CA ALA A 69 0.53 5.15 -3.90
C ALA A 69 -0.22 5.93 -2.82
N LYS A 70 0.06 7.24 -2.71
CA LYS A 70 -0.66 8.12 -1.78
C LYS A 70 -2.14 8.25 -2.15
N PHE A 71 -2.46 8.35 -3.44
CA PHE A 71 -3.83 8.40 -3.92
C PHE A 71 -4.61 7.14 -3.51
N ILE A 72 -4.01 5.95 -3.66
CA ILE A 72 -4.60 4.67 -3.23
C ILE A 72 -4.85 4.68 -1.71
N ASP A 73 -3.83 5.04 -0.92
CA ASP A 73 -3.89 5.03 0.55
C ASP A 73 -4.97 5.98 1.10
N GLU A 74 -5.06 7.19 0.55
CA GLU A 74 -5.97 8.22 1.04
C GLU A 74 -7.40 8.09 0.50
N ASN A 75 -7.56 7.72 -0.77
CA ASN A 75 -8.85 7.79 -1.46
C ASN A 75 -9.49 6.41 -1.61
N CYS A 76 -8.74 5.44 -2.14
CA CYS A 76 -9.31 4.12 -2.45
C CYS A 76 -9.61 3.32 -1.18
N LEU A 77 -8.65 3.24 -0.24
CA LEU A 77 -8.88 2.53 1.03
C LEU A 77 -10.03 3.15 1.83
N SER A 78 -10.08 4.49 1.86
CA SER A 78 -11.12 5.23 2.56
C SER A 78 -12.51 5.00 1.95
N ALA A 79 -12.64 5.10 0.63
CA ALA A 79 -13.91 4.93 -0.07
C ALA A 79 -14.44 3.49 0.06
N VAL A 80 -13.58 2.48 -0.13
CA VAL A 80 -13.96 1.06 0.02
C VAL A 80 -14.31 0.73 1.47
N TRP A 81 -13.59 1.29 2.44
CA TRP A 81 -13.93 1.09 3.85
C TRP A 81 -15.27 1.73 4.21
N LYS A 82 -15.54 2.92 3.69
CA LYS A 82 -16.80 3.64 3.88
C LYS A 82 -17.97 2.87 3.29
N SER A 83 -17.85 2.36 2.07
CA SER A 83 -18.91 1.54 1.45
C SER A 83 -19.14 0.25 2.24
N ALA A 84 -18.08 -0.38 2.76
CA ALA A 84 -18.18 -1.58 3.59
C ALA A 84 -18.86 -1.37 4.95
N SER A 85 -18.64 -0.20 5.56
CA SER A 85 -19.01 0.07 6.96
C SER A 85 -20.33 0.83 7.12
N THR A 86 -20.98 1.20 6.01
CA THR A 86 -22.23 1.99 6.02
C THR A 86 -23.44 1.07 6.06
N PHE A 87 -24.28 1.25 7.09
CA PHE A 87 -25.48 0.42 7.28
C PHE A 87 -26.73 0.98 6.59
N ASP A 88 -26.82 2.31 6.42
CA ASP A 88 -27.91 2.90 5.65
C ASP A 88 -27.76 2.59 4.16
N ALA A 89 -28.83 2.09 3.54
CA ALA A 89 -28.76 1.62 2.16
C ALA A 89 -28.48 2.75 1.16
N LYS A 90 -29.10 3.93 1.33
CA LYS A 90 -28.91 5.05 0.39
C LYS A 90 -27.52 5.65 0.52
N GLU A 91 -27.01 5.79 1.73
CA GLU A 91 -25.65 6.27 1.95
C GLU A 91 -24.60 5.26 1.47
N ARG A 92 -24.88 3.96 1.61
CA ARG A 92 -24.02 2.89 1.08
C ARG A 92 -23.98 2.91 -0.44
N ASP A 93 -25.12 3.02 -1.12
CA ASP A 93 -25.17 3.08 -2.59
C ASP A 93 -24.33 4.26 -3.11
N LYS A 94 -24.46 5.43 -2.48
CA LYS A 94 -23.61 6.59 -2.81
C LYS A 94 -22.12 6.33 -2.55
N ALA A 95 -21.78 5.67 -1.44
CA ALA A 95 -20.38 5.34 -1.13
C ALA A 95 -19.80 4.31 -2.12
N ILE A 96 -20.62 3.41 -2.65
CA ILE A 96 -20.24 2.48 -3.71
C ILE A 96 -19.94 3.26 -4.99
N GLU A 97 -20.81 4.18 -5.41
CA GLU A 97 -20.57 5.04 -6.57
C GLU A 97 -19.26 5.83 -6.43
N GLU A 98 -19.03 6.48 -5.28
CA GLU A 98 -17.78 7.19 -4.97
C GLU A 98 -16.56 6.25 -5.07
N SER A 99 -16.68 5.00 -4.58
CA SER A 99 -15.59 4.02 -4.66
C SER A 99 -15.32 3.55 -6.09
N GLN A 100 -16.36 3.40 -6.91
CA GLN A 100 -16.24 3.01 -8.32
C GLN A 100 -15.56 4.10 -9.14
N GLU A 101 -15.85 5.38 -8.88
CA GLU A 101 -15.16 6.50 -9.53
C GLU A 101 -13.65 6.50 -9.23
N VAL A 102 -13.27 6.28 -7.98
CA VAL A 102 -11.85 6.20 -7.57
C VAL A 102 -11.17 4.98 -8.20
N LEU A 103 -11.82 3.82 -8.24
CA LEU A 103 -11.30 2.63 -8.90
C LEU A 103 -11.12 2.84 -10.40
N HIS A 104 -12.06 3.52 -11.06
CA HIS A 104 -11.97 3.83 -12.48
C HIS A 104 -10.77 4.74 -12.81
N ILE A 105 -10.46 5.71 -11.94
CA ILE A 105 -9.25 6.53 -12.08
C ILE A 105 -7.99 5.64 -12.05
N LEU A 106 -7.94 4.67 -11.14
CA LEU A 106 -6.81 3.73 -11.02
C LEU A 106 -6.71 2.78 -12.21
N GLU A 107 -7.83 2.26 -12.70
CA GLU A 107 -7.87 1.42 -13.91
C GLU A 107 -7.24 2.13 -15.11
N ASN A 108 -7.53 3.43 -15.28
CA ASN A 108 -6.96 4.22 -16.38
C ASN A 108 -5.45 4.45 -16.25
N GLU A 109 -4.89 4.37 -15.04
CA GLU A 109 -3.44 4.45 -14.82
C GLU A 109 -2.75 3.08 -14.99
N LEU A 110 -3.50 1.98 -15.06
CA LEU A 110 -2.93 0.65 -15.27
C LEU A 110 -2.40 0.54 -16.72
N LYS A 111 -1.08 0.43 -16.87
CA LYS A 111 -0.40 0.48 -18.19
C LYS A 111 -0.21 -0.88 -18.86
N GLY A 112 -0.73 -1.96 -18.27
CA GLY A 112 -0.54 -3.33 -18.73
C GLY A 112 -0.91 -4.30 -17.62
N LYS A 113 -0.06 -5.28 -17.36
CA LYS A 113 -0.24 -6.20 -16.23
C LYS A 113 -0.13 -5.47 -14.87
N PHE A 114 0.67 -4.41 -14.81
CA PHE A 114 1.01 -3.63 -13.63
C PHE A 114 0.89 -2.14 -13.92
N PHE A 115 0.90 -1.30 -12.88
CA PHE A 115 0.92 0.17 -13.02
C PHE A 115 2.21 0.65 -13.73
N GLY A 116 3.30 -0.11 -13.61
CA GLY A 116 4.54 0.06 -14.36
C GLY A 116 4.55 -0.58 -15.76
N GLY A 117 3.42 -1.07 -16.27
CA GLY A 117 3.34 -1.83 -17.52
C GLY A 117 3.60 -3.31 -17.29
N GLU A 118 4.74 -3.83 -17.77
CA GLU A 118 5.15 -5.23 -17.53
C GLU A 118 5.97 -5.42 -16.26
N ALA A 119 6.47 -4.32 -15.68
CA ALA A 119 7.27 -4.34 -14.47
C ALA A 119 6.39 -4.12 -13.23
N PHE A 120 6.42 -5.08 -12.31
CA PHE A 120 5.83 -4.93 -10.98
C PHE A 120 6.65 -3.92 -10.15
N GLY A 121 5.97 -3.03 -9.43
CA GLY A 121 6.63 -2.00 -8.64
C GLY A 121 5.84 -1.50 -7.46
N PHE A 122 6.26 -0.33 -6.96
CA PHE A 122 5.78 0.29 -5.72
C PHE A 122 4.25 0.44 -5.68
N VAL A 123 3.64 0.95 -6.76
CA VAL A 123 2.18 1.18 -6.82
C VAL A 123 1.42 -0.15 -6.78
N ASP A 124 1.94 -1.21 -7.39
CA ASP A 124 1.32 -2.54 -7.37
C ASP A 124 1.33 -3.17 -5.96
N ILE A 125 2.41 -2.98 -5.21
CA ILE A 125 2.51 -3.42 -3.81
C ILE A 125 1.44 -2.72 -2.98
N VAL A 126 1.29 -1.41 -3.13
CA VAL A 126 0.27 -0.62 -2.41
C VAL A 126 -1.15 -1.01 -2.86
N GLY A 127 -1.36 -1.18 -4.16
CA GLY A 127 -2.63 -1.60 -4.76
C GLY A 127 -3.02 -3.05 -4.46
N THR A 128 -2.14 -3.87 -3.86
CA THR A 128 -2.43 -5.27 -3.52
C THR A 128 -3.64 -5.37 -2.58
N PHE A 129 -3.90 -4.37 -1.75
CA PHE A 129 -5.11 -4.32 -0.92
C PHE A 129 -6.38 -4.40 -1.78
N ILE A 130 -6.44 -3.65 -2.88
CA ILE A 130 -7.60 -3.61 -3.78
C ILE A 130 -7.83 -5.00 -4.37
N ALA A 131 -6.77 -5.61 -4.93
CA ALA A 131 -6.86 -6.89 -5.61
C ALA A 131 -7.33 -8.05 -4.70
N PHE A 132 -7.03 -8.00 -3.40
CA PHE A 132 -7.38 -9.06 -2.46
C PHE A 132 -8.62 -8.76 -1.62
N TRP A 133 -8.72 -7.55 -1.06
CA TRP A 133 -9.75 -7.22 -0.08
C TRP A 133 -11.04 -6.70 -0.70
N LEU A 134 -11.00 -6.09 -1.89
CA LEU A 134 -12.23 -5.59 -2.52
C LEU A 134 -13.23 -6.72 -2.75
N THR A 135 -12.79 -7.83 -3.35
CA THR A 135 -13.64 -9.01 -3.58
C THR A 135 -14.14 -9.66 -2.29
N ALA A 136 -13.35 -9.59 -1.21
CA ALA A 136 -13.77 -10.10 0.10
C ALA A 136 -14.85 -9.19 0.72
N ILE A 137 -14.69 -7.87 0.56
CA ILE A 137 -15.62 -6.86 1.06
C ILE A 137 -16.95 -6.96 0.32
N GLU A 138 -16.95 -7.01 -1.02
CA GLU A 138 -18.15 -7.17 -1.85
C GLU A 138 -19.00 -8.35 -1.36
N LYS A 139 -18.39 -9.53 -1.20
CA LYS A 139 -19.05 -10.73 -0.67
C LYS A 139 -19.60 -10.55 0.75
N LEU A 140 -18.88 -9.83 1.61
CA LEU A 140 -19.29 -9.59 3.00
C LEU A 140 -20.50 -8.66 3.08
N VAL A 141 -20.58 -7.66 2.21
CA VAL A 141 -21.71 -6.70 2.18
C VAL A 141 -22.86 -7.15 1.27
N GLY A 142 -22.72 -8.29 0.59
CA GLY A 142 -23.76 -8.87 -0.26
C GLY A 142 -23.91 -8.17 -1.61
N LEU A 143 -22.81 -7.63 -2.14
CA LEU A 143 -22.70 -7.10 -3.50
C LEU A 143 -22.14 -8.18 -4.46
#